data_AF-Q96WC2-F1
#
_entry.id   AF-Q96WC2-F1
#
_cell.length_a   1.000
_cell.length_b   1.000
_cell.length_c   1.000
_cell.angle_alpha   90.00
_cell.angle_beta   90.00
_cell.angle_gamma   90.00
#
_symmetry.space_group_name_H-M   'P 1'
#
loop_
_entity.id
_entity.type
_entity.pdbx_description
1 polymer ?
#
loop_
_entity_poly.entity_id
_entity_poly.type
_entity_poly.pdbx_seq_one_letter_code
_entity_poly.pdbx_strand_id
1 'polypeptide(L)' 'RLLMEVAYQAVAQSGYFLDETPKANVGCYIGACAVDYECNVACHKPNAFSSTGNLRGLIAGKISHYFGWTGPGLT' A
#
# COMPACT_ATOMS: atom_id res chain seq x y z
N ARG A 1 -2.18 3.57 6.42
CA ARG A 1 -1.52 4.88 6.59
C ARG A 1 -0.05 4.72 6.95
N LEU A 2 0.28 4.29 8.18
CA LEU A 2 1.68 4.15 8.64
C LEU A 2 2.57 3.35 7.69
N LEU A 3 2.03 2.26 7.15
CA LEU A 3 2.73 1.43 6.17
C LEU A 3 3.18 2.21 4.91
N MET A 4 2.43 3.20 4.45
CA MET A 4 2.83 4.04 3.31
C MET A 4 3.96 4.99 3.69
N GLU A 5 3.91 5.57 4.90
CA GLU A 5 4.97 6.43 5.43
C GLU A 5 6.28 5.65 5.58
N VAL A 6 6.23 4.44 6.15
CA VAL A 6 7.40 3.57 6.33
C VAL A 6 7.91 3.03 5.00
N ALA A 7 7.02 2.65 4.07
CA ALA A 7 7.43 2.23 2.73
C ALA A 7 8.16 3.35 1.99
N TYR A 8 7.68 4.59 2.10
CA TYR A 8 8.36 5.75 1.53
C TYR A 8 9.75 5.96 2.13
N GLN A 9 9.88 5.89 3.45
CA GLN A 9 11.18 6.02 4.12
C GLN A 9 12.16 4.92 3.68
N ALA A 10 11.69 3.67 3.60
CA ALA A 10 12.51 2.55 3.17
C ALA A 10 12.97 2.69 1.70
N VAL A 11 12.08 3.14 0.82
CA VAL A 11 12.41 3.39 -0.60
C VAL A 11 13.33 4.61 -0.76
N ALA A 12 13.16 5.65 0.05
CA ALA A 12 14.07 6.79 0.05
C ALA A 12 15.49 6.38 0.49
N GLN A 13 15.58 5.57 1.54
CA GLN A 13 16.85 5.09 2.09
C GLN A 13 17.59 4.12 1.15
N SER A 14 16.88 3.41 0.28
CA SER A 14 17.51 2.53 -0.72
C SER A 14 18.13 3.30 -1.90
N GLY A 15 17.98 4.63 -1.94
CA GLY A 15 18.48 5.46 -3.04
C GLY A 15 17.62 5.37 -4.31
N TYR A 16 16.39 4.85 -4.21
CA TYR A 16 15.49 4.66 -5.35
C TYR A 16 15.26 5.95 -6.16
N PHE A 17 15.25 7.12 -5.50
CA PHE A 17 15.05 8.42 -6.15
C PHE A 17 16.29 9.01 -6.82
N LEU A 18 17.47 8.39 -6.66
CA LEU A 18 18.71 8.82 -7.33
C LEU A 18 18.77 8.38 -8.80
N ASP A 19 17.95 7.40 -9.16
CA ASP A 19 17.88 6.83 -10.51
C ASP A 19 16.79 7.57 -11.30
N GLU A 20 17.15 8.28 -12.36
CA GLU A 20 16.19 9.01 -13.22
C GLU A 20 15.33 8.04 -14.06
N THR A 21 15.68 6.75 -14.09
CA THR A 21 14.94 5.73 -14.83
C THR A 21 13.80 5.15 -13.98
N PRO A 22 12.53 5.29 -14.40
CA PRO A 22 11.41 4.73 -13.64
C PRO A 22 11.44 3.21 -13.65
N LYS A 23 11.64 2.60 -12.49
CA LYS A 23 11.60 1.14 -12.31
C LYS A 23 10.15 0.68 -12.21
N ALA A 24 9.58 0.30 -13.36
CA ALA A 24 8.20 -0.19 -13.41
C ALA A 24 8.05 -1.62 -12.84
N ASN A 25 9.04 -2.49 -13.04
CA ASN A 25 8.91 -3.91 -12.69
C ASN A 25 9.38 -4.21 -11.25
N VAL A 26 8.60 -3.75 -10.27
CA VAL A 26 8.84 -3.96 -8.84
C VAL A 26 7.64 -4.65 -8.21
N GLY A 27 7.87 -5.76 -7.50
CA GLY A 27 6.83 -6.47 -6.75
C GLY A 27 6.68 -5.92 -5.33
N CYS A 28 5.45 -5.90 -4.81
CA CYS A 28 5.12 -5.49 -3.44
C CYS A 28 4.46 -6.65 -2.70
N TYR A 29 5.09 -7.09 -1.60
CA TYR A 29 4.59 -8.20 -0.78
C TYR A 29 4.43 -7.73 0.66
N ILE A 30 3.25 -7.93 1.23
CA ILE A 30 2.90 -7.40 2.54
C ILE A 30 2.26 -8.49 3.37
N GLY A 31 2.78 -8.71 4.58
CA GLY A 31 2.12 -9.57 5.56
C GLY A 31 1.25 -8.74 6.48
N ALA A 32 -0.07 -8.94 6.45
CA ALA A 32 -0.98 -8.40 7.45
C ALA A 32 -1.83 -9.54 8.02
N CYS A 33 -1.93 -9.65 9.35
CA CYS A 33 -2.72 -10.71 9.99
C CYS A 33 -4.07 -10.23 10.50
N ALA A 34 -4.14 -9.04 11.08
CA ALA A 34 -5.36 -8.46 11.62
C ALA A 34 -5.97 -7.41 10.68
N VAL A 35 -7.30 -7.26 10.72
CA VAL A 35 -8.06 -6.21 10.00
C VAL A 35 -9.07 -5.54 10.92
N ASP A 36 -8.68 -5.30 12.18
CA ASP A 36 -9.61 -4.83 13.23
C ASP A 36 -10.27 -3.49 12.87
N TYR A 37 -9.56 -2.67 12.09
CA TYR A 37 -10.07 -1.38 11.63
C TYR A 37 -11.22 -1.52 10.61
N GLU A 38 -11.28 -2.62 9.85
CA GLU A 38 -12.43 -2.92 8.98
C GLU A 38 -13.72 -3.09 9.81
N CYS A 39 -13.65 -3.84 10.91
CA CYS A 39 -14.77 -4.01 11.84
C CYS A 39 -15.20 -2.68 12.48
N ASN A 40 -14.23 -1.84 12.86
CA ASN A 40 -14.53 -0.52 13.43
C ASN A 40 -15.26 0.39 12.44
N VAL A 41 -14.83 0.39 11.17
CA VAL A 41 -15.49 1.17 10.11
C VAL A 41 -16.88 0.62 9.81
N ALA A 42 -17.09 -0.70 9.89
CA ALA A 42 -18.39 -1.34 9.69
C ALA A 42 -19.45 -0.94 10.74
N CYS A 43 -19.04 -0.45 11.92
CA CYS A 43 -19.95 0.09 12.93
C CYS A 43 -20.51 1.48 12.58
N HIS A 44 -19.99 2.13 11.55
CA HIS A 44 -20.38 3.47 11.12
C HIS A 44 -21.03 3.44 9.74
N LYS A 45 -21.74 4.51 9.37
CA LYS A 45 -22.35 4.60 8.03
C LYS A 45 -21.25 4.59 6.97
N PRO A 46 -21.27 3.64 6.02
CA PRO A 46 -20.22 3.51 5.02
C PRO A 46 -20.22 4.71 4.07
N ASN A 47 -19.01 5.09 3.63
CA ASN A 47 -18.79 6.06 2.56
C ASN A 47 -18.15 5.37 1.34
N ALA A 48 -18.05 6.07 0.22
CA ALA A 48 -17.50 5.53 -1.04
C ALA A 48 -16.05 5.01 -0.93
N PHE A 49 -15.29 5.43 0.09
CA PHE A 49 -13.89 5.07 0.29
C PHE A 49 -13.69 4.04 1.41
N SER A 50 -14.76 3.58 2.06
CA SER A 50 -14.67 2.66 3.21
C SER A 50 -14.09 1.30 2.79
N SER A 51 -14.49 0.78 1.64
CA SER A 51 -13.94 -0.46 1.09
C SER A 51 -12.51 -0.26 0.59
N THR A 52 -12.27 0.75 -0.26
CA THR A 52 -10.93 1.04 -0.82
C THR A 52 -9.89 1.34 0.25
N GLY A 53 -10.32 1.94 1.38
CA GLY A 53 -9.50 2.28 2.53
C GLY A 53 -9.05 1.07 3.35
N ASN A 54 -9.88 0.02 3.45
CA ASN A 54 -9.69 -1.05 4.44
C ASN A 54 -9.44 -2.44 3.86
N LEU A 55 -9.78 -2.66 2.59
CA LEU A 55 -9.64 -3.98 1.96
C LEU A 55 -8.18 -4.44 1.96
N ARG A 56 -7.93 -5.64 2.51
CA ARG A 56 -6.58 -6.18 2.70
C ARG A 56 -5.78 -6.29 1.39
N GLY A 57 -6.41 -6.75 0.32
CA GLY A 57 -5.78 -6.85 -1.01
C GLY A 57 -5.30 -5.49 -1.56
N LEU A 58 -5.87 -4.38 -1.11
CA LEU A 58 -5.46 -3.04 -1.57
C LEU A 58 -4.29 -2.46 -0.78
N ILE A 59 -3.82 -3.12 0.27
CA ILE A 59 -2.69 -2.62 1.06
C ILE A 59 -1.42 -2.59 0.19
N ALA A 60 -1.08 -3.71 -0.46
CA ALA A 60 0.02 -3.76 -1.43
C ALA A 60 -0.28 -2.91 -2.67
N GLY A 61 -1.51 -2.96 -3.19
CA GLY A 61 -1.94 -2.17 -4.34
C GLY A 61 -1.78 -0.66 -4.15
N LYS A 62 -2.02 -0.12 -2.95
CA LYS A 62 -1.83 1.31 -2.65
C LYS A 62 -0.38 1.75 -2.73
N ILE A 63 0.54 0.91 -2.27
CA ILE A 63 1.98 1.19 -2.36
C ILE A 63 2.42 1.12 -3.82
N SER A 64 2.08 0.03 -4.52
CA SER A 64 2.42 -0.13 -5.93
C SER A 64 1.85 1.00 -6.79
N HIS A 65 0.61 1.41 -6.54
CA HIS A 65 -0.02 2.53 -7.24
C HIS A 65 0.68 3.86 -6.98
N TYR A 66 1.15 4.12 -5.75
CA TYR A 66 1.85 5.36 -5.41
C TYR A 66 3.22 5.46 -6.11
N PHE A 67 3.98 4.36 -6.15
CA PHE A 67 5.31 4.34 -6.78
C PHE A 67 5.29 4.03 -8.30
N GLY A 68 4.12 3.73 -8.87
CA GLY A 68 3.99 3.35 -10.28
C GLY A 68 4.53 1.94 -10.60
N TRP A 69 4.57 1.06 -9.60
CA TRP A 69 5.04 -0.31 -9.77
C TRP A 69 3.98 -1.18 -10.45
N THR A 70 4.38 -1.86 -11.52
CA THR A 70 3.54 -2.76 -12.31
C THR A 70 3.80 -4.24 -12.02
N GLY A 71 4.73 -4.54 -11.10
CA GLY A 71 5.00 -5.89 -10.65
C GLY A 71 3.89 -6.47 -9.76
N PRO A 72 4.04 -7.73 -9.33
CA PRO A 72 3.03 -8.42 -8.53
C PRO A 72 2.83 -7.75 -7.16
N GLY A 73 1.58 -7.51 -6.78
CA GLY A 73 1.18 -6.99 -5.47
C GLY A 73 0.40 -8.03 -4.68
N LEU A 74 0.96 -8.54 -3.58
CA LEU A 74 0.30 -9.54 -2.73
C LEU A 74 0.25 -9.08 -1.27
N THR A 75 -0.89 -9.33 -0.62
CA THR A 75 -1.11 -9.06 0.80
C THR A 75 -1.62 -10.29 1.55
#